data_AF-A0AAW8YEQ5-F1
#
_entry.id   AF-A0AAW8YEQ5-F1
#
_cell.length_a   1.000
_cell.length_b   1.000
_cell.length_c   1.000
_cell.angle_alpha   90.00
_cell.angle_beta   90.00
_cell.angle_gamma   90.00
#
_symmetry.space_group_name_H-M   'P 1'
#
loop_
_entity.id
_entity.type
_entity.pdbx_description
1 polymer ?
#
loop_
_entity_poly.entity_id
_entity_poly.type
_entity_poly.pdbx_seq_one_letter_code
_entity_poly.pdbx_strand_id
1 'polypeptide(L)'
;MSNELMNKTVTYAVNGEDVNLSGNMVKSYLTSGNGAVTDQEVTMFIQLCRYQHLNPFLNEAYLVKFGNNPAQIITSKEAFMKRAEANENYDGMKAGCIVERDGDIKYTNGAFILKADKILGAWAEVYRKDRSQPVHIEISMEEFSKSQATWKSMPATMIRKTAIVNALREAFPQDLGALYTEDDKNPHENKVEDKPKQPVVNATEVADTLAKKFAKQEDIKPAEGVIETNEEESNNASNHGETTEPVNDVEEPTATAEVEQGKLL
;
A
#
# COMPACT_ATOMS: atom_id res chain seq x y z
N MET A 1 10.11 -26.94 -4.25
CA MET A 1 9.96 -25.51 -4.60
C MET A 1 10.19 -24.55 -3.43
N SER A 2 9.68 -24.79 -2.19
CA SER A 2 9.91 -23.85 -1.05
C SER A 2 11.38 -23.57 -0.68
N ASN A 3 12.31 -24.51 -0.93
CA ASN A 3 13.71 -24.35 -0.51
C ASN A 3 14.56 -23.47 -1.45
N GLU A 4 14.11 -23.22 -2.69
CA GLU A 4 14.90 -22.47 -3.68
C GLU A 4 14.77 -20.96 -3.47
N LEU A 5 13.57 -20.48 -3.12
CA LEU A 5 13.28 -19.07 -2.85
C LEU A 5 13.91 -18.54 -1.55
N MET A 6 14.37 -19.43 -0.67
CA MET A 6 15.08 -19.02 0.54
C MET A 6 16.44 -18.41 0.23
N ASN A 7 17.12 -18.93 -0.79
CA ASN A 7 18.46 -18.49 -1.19
C ASN A 7 18.49 -17.70 -2.50
N LYS A 8 17.52 -17.95 -3.41
CA LYS A 8 17.43 -17.25 -4.70
C LYS A 8 16.68 -15.93 -4.54
N THR A 9 17.28 -14.86 -5.05
CA THR A 9 16.64 -13.55 -5.12
C THR A 9 15.52 -13.55 -6.15
N VAL A 10 14.37 -13.03 -5.74
CA VAL A 10 13.26 -12.62 -6.59
C VAL A 10 13.38 -11.12 -6.82
N THR A 11 13.50 -10.74 -8.10
CA THR A 11 13.60 -9.34 -8.53
C THR A 11 12.29 -8.92 -9.19
N TYR A 12 11.80 -7.74 -8.86
CA TYR A 12 10.62 -7.12 -9.47
C TYR A 12 10.69 -5.60 -9.32
N ALA A 13 10.08 -4.88 -10.27
CA ALA A 13 10.08 -3.43 -10.26
C ALA A 13 8.90 -2.87 -9.45
N VAL A 14 9.17 -1.82 -8.67
CA VAL A 14 8.18 -1.01 -7.95
C VAL A 14 8.50 0.45 -8.19
N ASN A 15 7.59 1.20 -8.82
CA ASN A 15 7.76 2.62 -9.15
C ASN A 15 9.07 2.93 -9.93
N GLY A 16 9.49 2.04 -10.82
CA GLY A 16 10.70 2.20 -11.63
C GLY A 16 12.00 1.75 -10.97
N GLU A 17 11.96 1.30 -9.71
CA GLU A 17 13.12 0.79 -8.98
C GLU A 17 13.04 -0.72 -8.78
N ASP A 18 14.18 -1.40 -8.86
CA ASP A 18 14.26 -2.85 -8.64
C ASP A 18 14.24 -3.20 -7.15
N VAL A 19 13.28 -4.03 -6.77
CA VAL A 19 13.18 -4.64 -5.45
C VAL A 19 13.67 -6.08 -5.52
N ASN A 20 14.65 -6.39 -4.68
CA ASN A 20 15.32 -7.68 -4.61
C ASN A 20 15.03 -8.36 -3.27
N LEU A 21 14.32 -9.49 -3.27
CA LEU A 21 13.97 -10.24 -2.06
C LEU A 21 14.43 -11.68 -2.12
N SER A 22 15.08 -12.16 -1.05
CA SER A 22 15.27 -13.59 -0.78
C SER A 22 14.58 -13.98 0.52
N GLY A 23 14.24 -15.26 0.68
CA GLY A 23 13.58 -15.71 1.90
C GLY A 23 14.41 -15.49 3.16
N ASN A 24 15.74 -15.67 3.09
CA ASN A 24 16.63 -15.38 4.21
C ASN A 24 16.62 -13.89 4.58
N MET A 25 16.66 -13.00 3.59
CA MET A 25 16.58 -11.56 3.83
C MET A 25 15.27 -11.18 4.50
N VAL A 26 14.15 -11.75 4.05
CA VAL A 26 12.85 -11.51 4.67
C VAL A 26 12.87 -11.95 6.14
N LYS A 27 13.32 -13.19 6.42
CA LYS A 27 13.42 -13.72 7.79
C LYS A 27 14.31 -12.89 8.71
N SER A 28 15.42 -12.37 8.19
CA SER A 28 16.41 -11.67 9.00
C SER A 28 16.05 -10.20 9.25
N TYR A 29 15.35 -9.55 8.32
CA TYR A 29 15.21 -8.09 8.33
C TYR A 29 13.79 -7.56 8.16
N LEU A 30 12.86 -8.34 7.58
CA LEU A 30 11.53 -7.87 7.20
C LEU A 30 10.40 -8.60 7.95
N THR A 31 10.74 -9.33 9.01
CA THR A 31 9.77 -9.94 9.91
C THR A 31 9.73 -9.26 11.27
N SER A 32 8.53 -9.14 11.83
CA SER A 32 8.30 -8.56 13.16
C SER A 32 7.46 -9.49 14.04
N GLY A 33 7.50 -9.25 15.35
CA GLY A 33 6.80 -10.06 16.35
C GLY A 33 7.76 -11.01 17.10
N ASN A 34 7.19 -11.96 17.84
CA ASN A 34 7.95 -12.90 18.69
C ASN A 34 7.86 -14.36 18.23
N GLY A 35 7.29 -14.62 17.05
CA GLY A 35 7.18 -15.96 16.46
C GLY A 35 8.14 -16.15 15.28
N ALA A 36 8.61 -17.39 15.08
CA ALA A 36 9.45 -17.75 13.95
C ALA A 36 8.61 -18.04 12.70
N VAL A 37 8.85 -17.32 11.60
CA VAL A 37 8.13 -17.53 10.34
C VAL A 37 8.62 -18.78 9.60
N THR A 38 7.68 -19.48 8.99
CA THR A 38 7.96 -20.66 8.14
C THR A 38 8.40 -20.24 6.74
N ASP A 39 9.11 -21.12 6.03
CA ASP A 39 9.50 -20.87 4.63
C ASP A 39 8.29 -20.65 3.72
N GLN A 40 7.18 -21.33 4.02
CA GLN A 40 5.91 -21.16 3.31
C GLN A 40 5.34 -19.75 3.52
N GLU A 41 5.30 -19.26 4.76
CA GLU A 41 4.81 -17.90 5.07
C GLU A 41 5.67 -16.83 4.40
N VAL A 42 7.00 -17.03 4.40
CA VAL A 42 7.96 -16.14 3.71
C VAL A 42 7.75 -16.18 2.20
N THR A 43 7.55 -17.36 1.63
CA THR A 43 7.24 -17.50 0.20
C THR A 43 5.97 -16.75 -0.17
N MET A 44 4.90 -16.92 0.61
CA MET A 44 3.63 -16.21 0.39
C MET A 44 3.82 -14.69 0.46
N PHE A 45 4.61 -14.20 1.43
CA PHE A 45 4.92 -12.77 1.56
C PHE A 45 5.67 -12.22 0.34
N ILE A 46 6.74 -12.90 -0.12
CA ILE A 46 7.51 -12.47 -1.29
C ILE A 46 6.63 -12.46 -2.54
N GLN A 47 5.80 -13.50 -2.73
CA GLN A 47 4.89 -13.58 -3.87
C GLN A 47 3.86 -12.45 -3.85
N LEU A 48 3.28 -12.14 -2.68
CA LEU A 48 2.38 -11.00 -2.55
C LEU A 48 3.09 -9.69 -2.93
N CYS A 49 4.28 -9.43 -2.38
CA CYS A 49 5.01 -8.21 -2.66
C CYS A 49 5.33 -8.08 -4.15
N ARG A 50 5.74 -9.17 -4.80
CA ARG A 50 6.01 -9.20 -6.24
C ARG A 50 4.76 -8.90 -7.07
N TYR A 51 3.68 -9.65 -6.88
CA TYR A 51 2.48 -9.53 -7.71
C TYR A 51 1.69 -8.24 -7.43
N GLN A 52 1.82 -7.68 -6.23
CA GLN A 52 1.18 -6.43 -5.87
C GLN A 52 2.12 -5.23 -5.98
N HIS A 53 3.35 -5.40 -6.49
CA HIS A 53 4.34 -4.34 -6.63
C HIS A 53 4.53 -3.54 -5.33
N LEU A 54 4.67 -4.24 -4.18
CA LEU A 54 4.87 -3.63 -2.86
C LEU A 54 6.36 -3.65 -2.52
N ASN A 55 6.87 -2.56 -1.96
CA ASN A 55 8.23 -2.46 -1.47
C ASN A 55 8.27 -2.62 0.07
N PRO A 56 8.66 -3.79 0.61
CA PRO A 56 8.68 -4.00 2.06
C PRO A 56 9.77 -3.19 2.77
N PHE A 57 10.82 -2.71 2.08
CA PHE A 57 11.83 -1.83 2.68
C PHE A 57 11.30 -0.42 2.95
N LEU A 58 10.30 0.00 2.18
CA LEU A 58 9.58 1.27 2.37
C LEU A 58 8.35 1.10 3.26
N ASN A 59 8.27 -0.01 4.00
CA ASN A 59 7.16 -0.30 4.91
C ASN A 59 5.80 -0.37 4.19
N GLU A 60 5.76 -0.84 2.94
CA GLU A 60 4.51 -1.01 2.19
C GLU A 60 3.82 -2.35 2.49
N ALA A 61 4.59 -3.34 2.94
CA ALA A 61 4.12 -4.65 3.36
C ALA A 61 4.94 -5.17 4.55
N TYR A 62 4.27 -5.84 5.48
CA TYR A 62 4.88 -6.40 6.69
C TYR A 62 4.51 -7.87 6.84
N LEU A 63 5.47 -8.68 7.29
CA LEU A 63 5.26 -10.05 7.73
C LEU A 63 5.39 -10.11 9.26
N VAL A 64 4.26 -10.27 9.95
CA VAL A 64 4.21 -10.24 11.43
C VAL A 64 3.79 -11.59 11.97
N LYS A 65 4.51 -12.16 12.93
CA LYS A 65 4.13 -13.43 13.57
C LYS A 65 4.23 -13.37 15.09
N PHE A 66 3.18 -13.82 15.76
CA PHE A 66 3.13 -13.90 17.22
C PHE A 66 2.99 -15.35 17.68
N GLY A 67 3.94 -15.80 18.49
CA GLY A 67 4.01 -17.18 18.98
C GLY A 67 3.91 -18.20 17.83
N ASN A 68 3.01 -19.18 18.00
CA ASN A 68 2.79 -20.25 17.03
C ASN A 68 1.61 -19.98 16.07
N ASN A 69 1.00 -18.80 16.12
CA ASN A 69 -0.10 -18.47 15.22
C ASN A 69 0.41 -18.31 13.76
N PRO A 70 -0.47 -18.51 12.76
CA PRO A 70 -0.13 -18.17 11.37
C PRO A 70 0.34 -16.72 11.25
N ALA A 71 1.38 -16.50 10.45
CA ALA A 71 1.90 -15.17 10.17
C ALA A 71 0.86 -14.30 9.47
N GLN A 72 0.91 -13.01 9.74
CA GLN A 72 0.07 -11.98 9.17
C GLN A 72 0.85 -11.27 8.09
N ILE A 73 0.29 -11.17 6.90
CA ILE A 73 0.80 -10.29 5.86
C ILE A 73 -0.08 -9.05 5.87
N ILE A 74 0.52 -7.90 6.16
CA ILE A 74 -0.19 -6.63 6.34
C ILE A 74 0.32 -5.65 5.29
N THR A 75 -0.59 -5.05 4.55
CA THR A 75 -0.30 -3.93 3.63
C THR A 75 -0.46 -2.62 4.38
N SER A 76 0.43 -1.66 4.17
CA SER A 76 0.35 -0.35 4.83
C SER A 76 -0.71 0.54 4.20
N LYS A 77 -1.17 1.54 4.96
CA LYS A 77 -2.07 2.57 4.45
C LYS A 77 -1.40 3.33 3.30
N GLU A 78 -0.09 3.57 3.39
CA GLU A 78 0.70 4.29 2.39
C GLU A 78 0.67 3.59 1.02
N ALA A 79 0.67 2.26 0.98
CA ALA A 79 0.52 1.51 -0.26
C ALA A 79 -0.84 1.78 -0.93
N PHE A 80 -1.92 1.86 -0.14
CA PHE A 80 -3.25 2.23 -0.65
C PHE A 80 -3.27 3.65 -1.19
N MET A 81 -2.67 4.60 -0.46
CA MET A 81 -2.58 5.99 -0.87
C MET A 81 -1.82 6.14 -2.19
N LYS A 82 -0.63 5.54 -2.31
CA LYS A 82 0.18 5.61 -3.53
C LYS A 82 -0.54 5.03 -4.74
N ARG A 83 -1.25 3.91 -4.56
CA ARG A 83 -2.03 3.29 -5.64
C ARG A 83 -3.17 4.18 -6.09
N ALA A 84 -3.86 4.83 -5.15
CA ALA A 84 -4.90 5.79 -5.47
C ALA A 84 -4.34 7.00 -6.22
N GLU A 85 -3.24 7.59 -5.75
CA GLU A 85 -2.56 8.73 -6.41
C GLU A 85 -2.07 8.38 -7.82
N ALA A 86 -1.69 7.14 -8.08
CA ALA A 86 -1.29 6.67 -9.41
C ALA A 86 -2.48 6.48 -10.37
N ASN A 87 -3.71 6.43 -9.87
CA ASN A 87 -4.90 6.26 -10.70
C ASN A 87 -5.34 7.61 -11.32
N GLU A 88 -5.45 7.65 -12.64
CA GLU A 88 -5.83 8.87 -13.38
C GLU A 88 -7.18 9.48 -12.93
N ASN A 89 -8.09 8.64 -12.43
CA ASN A 89 -9.42 9.03 -12.00
C ASN A 89 -9.48 9.44 -10.52
N TYR A 90 -8.40 9.31 -9.74
CA TYR A 90 -8.40 9.78 -8.36
C TYR A 90 -8.51 11.31 -8.30
N ASP A 91 -9.40 11.80 -7.43
CA ASP A 91 -9.71 13.23 -7.28
C ASP A 91 -9.70 13.66 -5.81
N GLY A 92 -8.83 13.05 -5.01
CA GLY A 92 -8.68 13.37 -3.60
C GLY A 92 -9.63 12.59 -2.67
N MET A 93 -9.52 12.89 -1.39
CA MET A 93 -10.33 12.29 -0.33
C MET A 93 -10.57 13.25 0.82
N LYS A 94 -11.62 12.99 1.59
CA LYS A 94 -11.86 13.58 2.91
C LYS A 94 -12.06 12.47 3.91
N ALA A 95 -11.66 12.69 5.16
CA ALA A 95 -11.88 11.71 6.22
C ALA A 95 -11.77 12.35 7.60
N GLY A 96 -12.53 11.83 8.54
CA GLY A 96 -12.48 12.26 9.93
C GLY A 96 -13.10 11.24 10.88
N CYS A 97 -13.33 11.69 12.11
CA CYS A 97 -13.96 10.90 13.16
C CYS A 97 -15.43 11.29 13.30
N ILE A 98 -16.22 10.34 13.79
CA ILE A 98 -17.59 10.56 14.25
C ILE A 98 -17.51 10.57 15.78
N VAL A 99 -17.85 11.68 16.41
CA VAL A 99 -17.74 11.88 17.87
C VAL A 99 -19.06 12.32 18.46
N GLU A 100 -19.33 11.92 19.70
CA GLU A 100 -20.34 12.53 20.56
C GLU A 100 -19.69 13.65 21.36
N ARG A 101 -20.24 14.86 21.24
CA ARG A 101 -19.80 16.06 21.97
C ARG A 101 -21.02 16.84 22.43
N ASP A 102 -21.13 17.04 23.74
CA ASP A 102 -22.25 17.74 24.38
C ASP A 102 -23.64 17.11 24.07
N GLY A 103 -23.67 15.80 23.82
CA GLY A 103 -24.89 15.06 23.45
C GLY A 103 -25.20 15.03 21.95
N ASP A 104 -24.43 15.75 21.13
CA ASP A 104 -24.61 15.78 19.67
C ASP A 104 -23.56 14.93 18.94
N ILE A 105 -23.97 14.32 17.83
CA ILE A 105 -23.05 13.65 16.90
C ILE A 105 -22.41 14.69 15.98
N LYS A 106 -21.07 14.71 15.94
CA LYS A 106 -20.27 15.62 15.12
C LYS A 106 -19.30 14.85 14.23
N TYR A 107 -19.19 15.30 12.99
CA TYR A 107 -18.22 14.81 12.01
C TYR A 107 -17.03 15.75 11.98
N THR A 108 -15.85 15.26 12.35
CA THR A 108 -14.63 16.06 12.34
C THR A 108 -14.00 16.07 10.95
N ASN A 109 -13.19 17.09 10.64
CA ASN A 109 -12.28 17.06 9.50
C ASN A 109 -10.89 16.67 10.00
N GLY A 110 -10.45 15.45 9.68
CA GLY A 110 -9.23 14.88 10.26
C GLY A 110 -9.46 14.20 11.62
N ALA A 111 -8.37 13.74 12.23
CA ALA A 111 -8.38 13.06 13.54
C ALA A 111 -8.36 14.03 14.74
N PHE A 112 -8.71 15.30 14.53
CA PHE A 112 -8.74 16.30 15.60
C PHE A 112 -9.97 16.09 16.48
N ILE A 113 -9.74 15.76 17.75
CA ILE A 113 -10.76 15.54 18.77
C ILE A 113 -10.42 16.30 20.05
N LEU A 114 -11.42 16.64 20.84
CA LEU A 114 -11.27 17.21 22.18
C LEU A 114 -11.17 16.10 23.22
N LYS A 115 -10.59 16.41 24.37
CA LYS A 115 -10.50 15.48 25.50
C LYS A 115 -11.88 15.01 26.01
N ALA A 116 -12.90 15.85 25.86
CA ALA A 116 -14.27 15.54 26.26
C ALA A 116 -15.04 14.72 25.21
N ASP A 117 -14.49 14.56 24.00
CA ASP A 117 -15.18 13.82 22.94
C ASP A 117 -15.19 12.33 23.24
N LYS A 118 -16.34 11.70 23.00
CA LYS A 118 -16.44 10.24 22.90
C LYS A 118 -16.40 9.84 21.43
N ILE A 119 -15.36 9.12 21.03
CA ILE A 119 -15.21 8.63 19.66
C ILE A 119 -16.20 7.49 19.42
N LEU A 120 -17.11 7.67 18.47
CA LEU A 120 -18.11 6.68 18.07
C LEU A 120 -17.68 5.89 16.83
N GLY A 121 -16.86 6.50 15.96
CA GLY A 121 -16.47 5.90 14.70
C GLY A 121 -15.62 6.83 13.84
N ALA A 122 -15.57 6.52 12.53
CA ALA A 122 -14.94 7.37 11.53
C ALA A 122 -15.68 7.31 10.20
N TRP A 123 -15.41 8.31 9.36
CA TRP A 123 -15.95 8.43 8.03
C TRP A 123 -14.83 8.73 7.03
N ALA A 124 -15.03 8.34 5.77
CA ALA A 124 -14.17 8.72 4.68
C ALA A 124 -14.96 8.83 3.37
N GLU A 125 -14.61 9.82 2.56
CA GLU A 125 -15.11 10.04 1.21
C GLU A 125 -13.95 10.03 0.23
N VAL A 126 -14.04 9.19 -0.80
CA VAL A 126 -13.07 9.16 -1.90
C VAL A 126 -13.76 9.62 -3.18
N TYR A 127 -13.16 10.63 -3.81
CA TYR A 127 -13.69 11.27 -5.00
C TYR A 127 -12.99 10.70 -6.23
N ARG A 128 -13.77 10.53 -7.29
CA ARG A 128 -13.28 10.06 -8.58
C ARG A 128 -13.83 10.92 -9.71
N LYS A 129 -12.99 11.24 -10.69
CA LYS A 129 -13.35 12.10 -11.84
C LYS A 129 -14.40 11.47 -12.75
N ASP A 130 -14.45 10.13 -12.79
CA ASP A 130 -15.37 9.37 -13.65
C ASP A 130 -16.75 9.11 -13.01
N ARG A 131 -17.04 9.70 -11.84
CA ARG A 131 -18.29 9.50 -11.10
C ARG A 131 -18.77 10.81 -10.48
N SER A 132 -20.09 10.97 -10.36
CA SER A 132 -20.68 12.19 -9.77
C SER A 132 -20.81 12.15 -8.25
N GLN A 133 -20.76 10.96 -7.64
CA GLN A 133 -20.91 10.76 -6.20
C GLN A 133 -19.64 10.11 -5.65
N PRO A 134 -19.13 10.57 -4.49
CA PRO A 134 -17.99 9.93 -3.86
C PRO A 134 -18.38 8.55 -3.35
N VAL A 135 -17.36 7.70 -3.18
CA VAL A 135 -17.50 6.53 -2.30
C VAL A 135 -17.43 7.06 -0.87
N HIS A 136 -18.55 6.99 -0.16
CA HIS A 136 -18.67 7.38 1.24
C HIS A 136 -18.83 6.15 2.11
N ILE A 137 -18.08 6.10 3.21
CA ILE A 137 -18.19 5.05 4.20
C ILE A 137 -18.20 5.63 5.60
N GLU A 138 -18.82 4.89 6.50
CA GLU A 138 -18.80 5.13 7.94
C GLU A 138 -18.57 3.80 8.64
N ILE A 139 -17.71 3.80 9.65
CA ILE A 139 -17.41 2.62 10.43
C ILE A 139 -17.54 2.92 11.92
N SER A 140 -18.06 1.95 12.67
CA SER A 140 -18.22 2.06 14.12
C SER A 140 -16.90 1.75 14.83
N MET A 141 -16.61 2.46 15.91
CA MET A 141 -15.44 2.18 16.76
C MET A 141 -15.54 0.78 17.38
N GLU A 142 -16.75 0.29 17.64
CA GLU A 142 -17.02 -1.00 18.28
C GLU A 142 -16.57 -2.19 17.44
N GLU A 143 -16.73 -2.14 16.12
CA GLU A 143 -16.33 -3.23 15.21
C GLU A 143 -14.80 -3.39 15.09
N PHE A 144 -14.05 -2.29 15.27
CA PHE A 144 -12.62 -2.24 14.96
C PHE A 144 -11.71 -2.06 16.18
N SER A 145 -12.23 -1.57 17.31
CA SER A 145 -11.43 -1.32 18.50
C SER A 145 -11.00 -2.64 19.19
N LYS A 146 -9.82 -3.14 18.81
CA LYS A 146 -9.28 -4.42 19.29
C LYS A 146 -8.61 -4.35 20.67
N SER A 147 -8.81 -3.28 21.44
CA SER A 147 -8.19 -3.05 22.76
C SER A 147 -6.65 -3.17 22.81
N GLN A 148 -5.99 -3.12 21.64
CA GLN A 148 -4.54 -3.17 21.49
C GLN A 148 -3.88 -1.85 21.92
N ALA A 149 -2.58 -1.89 22.25
CA ALA A 149 -1.86 -0.73 22.80
C ALA A 149 -1.94 0.52 21.89
N THR A 150 -1.77 0.36 20.57
CA THR A 150 -1.84 1.46 19.59
C THR A 150 -3.25 2.07 19.50
N TRP A 151 -4.28 1.24 19.57
CA TRP A 151 -5.68 1.70 19.58
C TRP A 151 -6.02 2.47 20.85
N LYS A 152 -5.38 2.15 21.98
CA LYS A 152 -5.53 2.88 23.24
C LYS A 152 -4.78 4.21 23.25
N SER A 153 -3.59 4.26 22.63
CA SER A 153 -2.77 5.48 22.61
C SER A 153 -3.21 6.50 21.55
N MET A 154 -3.69 6.03 20.39
CA MET A 154 -4.04 6.89 19.25
C MET A 154 -5.38 6.48 18.59
N PRO A 155 -6.50 6.42 19.35
CA PRO A 155 -7.77 5.87 18.85
C PRO A 155 -8.32 6.60 17.63
N ALA A 156 -8.32 7.94 17.64
CA ALA A 156 -8.84 8.75 16.53
C ALA A 156 -8.07 8.52 15.22
N THR A 157 -6.73 8.48 15.31
CA THR A 157 -5.86 8.20 14.15
C THR A 157 -6.13 6.81 13.59
N MET A 158 -6.28 5.81 14.46
CA MET A 158 -6.49 4.42 14.05
C MET A 158 -7.84 4.24 13.35
N ILE A 159 -8.94 4.66 13.98
CA ILE A 159 -10.28 4.49 13.37
C ILE A 159 -10.41 5.28 12.07
N ARG A 160 -9.83 6.49 12.00
CA ARG A 160 -9.78 7.28 10.76
C ARG A 160 -8.96 6.58 9.66
N LYS A 161 -7.82 5.98 10.00
CA LYS A 161 -7.00 5.20 9.06
C LYS A 161 -7.81 4.03 8.50
N THR A 162 -8.52 3.31 9.36
CA THR A 162 -9.37 2.18 8.96
C THR A 162 -10.46 2.63 8.01
N ALA A 163 -11.12 3.77 8.27
CA ALA A 163 -12.07 4.34 7.33
C ALA A 163 -11.38 4.61 5.98
N ILE A 164 -10.32 5.40 5.93
CA ILE A 164 -9.62 5.73 4.66
C ILE A 164 -9.31 4.49 3.81
N VAL A 165 -8.76 3.43 4.42
CA VAL A 165 -8.42 2.20 3.70
C VAL A 165 -9.66 1.52 3.10
N ASN A 166 -10.76 1.45 3.85
CA ASN A 166 -12.00 0.85 3.34
C ASN A 166 -12.57 1.69 2.17
N ALA A 167 -12.56 3.02 2.27
CA ALA A 167 -13.07 3.89 1.20
C ALA A 167 -12.23 3.76 -0.06
N LEU A 168 -10.90 3.71 0.09
CA LEU A 168 -9.99 3.51 -1.04
C LEU A 168 -10.21 2.14 -1.69
N ARG A 169 -10.41 1.08 -0.90
CA ARG A 169 -10.67 -0.27 -1.42
C ARG A 169 -11.96 -0.31 -2.24
N GLU A 170 -13.03 0.33 -1.75
CA GLU A 170 -14.30 0.43 -2.46
C GLU A 170 -14.25 1.35 -3.69
N ALA A 171 -13.45 2.41 -3.61
CA ALA A 171 -13.23 3.33 -4.73
C ALA A 171 -12.40 2.69 -5.85
N PHE A 172 -11.40 1.87 -5.53
CA PHE A 172 -10.48 1.25 -6.50
C PHE A 172 -10.37 -0.28 -6.31
N PRO A 173 -11.46 -1.05 -6.46
CA PRO A 173 -11.49 -2.46 -6.09
C PRO A 173 -10.59 -3.35 -6.98
N GLN A 174 -10.33 -2.94 -8.23
CA GLN A 174 -9.40 -3.66 -9.11
C GLN A 174 -7.95 -3.58 -8.60
N ASP A 175 -7.55 -2.40 -8.12
CA ASP A 175 -6.17 -2.14 -7.70
C ASP A 175 -5.93 -2.50 -6.23
N LEU A 176 -6.96 -2.39 -5.38
CA LEU A 176 -6.85 -2.45 -3.92
C LEU A 176 -7.65 -3.58 -3.27
N GLY A 177 -8.53 -4.26 -4.01
CA GLY A 177 -9.45 -5.27 -3.46
C GLY A 177 -8.75 -6.49 -2.84
N ALA A 178 -7.55 -6.83 -3.33
CA ALA A 178 -6.77 -7.97 -2.84
C ALA A 178 -5.83 -7.61 -1.68
N LEU A 179 -5.75 -6.34 -1.28
CA LEU A 179 -4.83 -5.87 -0.25
C LEU A 179 -5.52 -5.88 1.12
N TYR A 180 -4.88 -6.49 2.11
CA TYR A 180 -5.38 -6.57 3.48
C TYR A 180 -4.51 -5.75 4.41
N THR A 181 -5.16 -5.05 5.35
CA THR A 181 -4.53 -4.30 6.43
C THR A 181 -4.72 -5.02 7.76
N GLU A 182 -4.06 -4.54 8.80
CA GLU A 182 -4.17 -5.13 10.15
C GLU A 182 -5.61 -5.13 10.69
N ASP A 183 -6.41 -4.17 10.25
CA ASP A 183 -7.74 -3.92 10.78
C ASP A 183 -8.77 -4.94 10.24
N ASP A 184 -8.53 -5.56 9.08
CA ASP A 184 -9.46 -6.47 8.39
C ASP A 184 -9.66 -7.84 9.09
N LYS A 185 -8.86 -8.15 10.11
CA LYS A 185 -8.99 -9.41 10.85
C LYS A 185 -10.18 -9.41 11.80
N ASN A 186 -11.08 -10.37 11.64
CA ASN A 186 -12.15 -10.64 12.59
C ASN A 186 -11.57 -11.24 13.89
N PRO A 187 -11.75 -10.59 15.06
CA PRO A 187 -11.30 -11.13 16.35
C PRO A 187 -11.90 -12.50 16.71
N HIS A 188 -13.06 -12.83 16.15
CA HIS A 188 -13.76 -14.09 16.40
C HIS A 188 -13.15 -15.30 15.68
N GLU A 189 -12.26 -15.11 14.70
CA GLU A 189 -11.57 -16.22 14.05
C GLU A 189 -10.54 -16.92 14.97
N ASN A 190 -10.10 -16.24 16.04
CA ASN A 190 -9.13 -16.79 16.99
C ASN A 190 -9.76 -17.58 18.15
N LYS A 191 -11.09 -17.70 18.21
CA LYS A 191 -11.73 -18.67 19.11
C LYS A 191 -11.86 -20.00 18.38
N VAL A 192 -10.78 -20.79 18.40
CA VAL A 192 -10.85 -22.22 18.09
C VAL A 192 -11.61 -22.88 19.25
N GLU A 193 -12.94 -22.81 19.22
CA GLU A 193 -13.73 -23.91 19.76
C GLU A 193 -13.56 -25.07 18.80
N ASP A 194 -13.23 -26.23 19.37
CA ASP A 194 -12.90 -27.50 18.73
C ASP A 194 -14.06 -27.98 17.84
N LYS A 195 -14.22 -27.35 16.66
CA LYS A 195 -15.17 -27.79 15.64
C LYS A 195 -14.55 -28.95 14.87
N PRO A 196 -15.34 -29.98 14.55
CA PRO A 196 -14.86 -31.09 13.74
C PRO A 196 -14.29 -30.53 12.43
N LYS A 197 -13.05 -30.93 12.11
CA LYS A 197 -12.30 -30.50 10.92
C LYS A 197 -13.24 -30.49 9.71
N GLN A 198 -13.71 -29.30 9.34
CA GLN A 198 -14.24 -29.09 8.00
C GLN A 198 -13.10 -29.37 7.02
N PRO A 199 -13.39 -29.92 5.83
CA PRO A 199 -12.36 -30.23 4.87
C PRO A 199 -11.51 -28.98 4.65
N VAL A 200 -10.22 -29.11 4.97
CA VAL A 200 -9.18 -28.16 4.63
C VAL A 200 -9.33 -27.90 3.13
N VAL A 201 -9.91 -26.75 2.78
CA VAL A 201 -9.76 -26.21 1.44
C VAL A 201 -8.26 -26.01 1.26
N ASN A 202 -7.68 -26.85 0.43
CA ASN A 202 -6.26 -26.99 0.26
C ASN A 202 -5.76 -25.62 -0.24
N ALA A 203 -4.91 -24.93 0.51
CA ALA A 203 -4.36 -23.64 0.09
C ALA A 203 -3.66 -23.74 -1.29
N THR A 204 -3.22 -24.95 -1.63
CA THR A 204 -2.74 -25.36 -2.95
C THR A 204 -3.81 -25.19 -4.05
N GLU A 205 -5.08 -25.51 -3.80
CA GLU A 205 -6.16 -25.34 -4.78
C GLU A 205 -6.52 -23.87 -5.00
N VAL A 206 -6.45 -23.03 -3.96
CA VAL A 206 -6.69 -21.58 -4.07
C VAL A 206 -5.53 -20.89 -4.79
N ALA A 207 -4.29 -21.27 -4.47
CA ALA A 207 -3.09 -20.81 -5.16
C ALA A 207 -3.05 -21.29 -6.62
N ASP A 208 -3.45 -22.54 -6.88
CA ASP A 208 -3.52 -23.11 -8.24
C ASP A 208 -4.67 -22.52 -9.06
N THR A 209 -5.80 -22.17 -8.44
CA THR A 209 -6.91 -21.49 -9.12
C THR A 209 -6.60 -20.03 -9.41
N LEU A 210 -5.90 -19.34 -8.52
CA LEU A 210 -5.36 -18.00 -8.77
C LEU A 210 -4.30 -18.06 -9.88
N ALA A 211 -3.31 -18.94 -9.78
CA ALA A 211 -2.29 -19.14 -10.80
C ALA A 211 -2.87 -19.52 -12.18
N LYS A 212 -3.90 -20.39 -12.23
CA LYS A 212 -4.59 -20.74 -13.48
C LYS A 212 -5.46 -19.62 -14.04
N LYS A 213 -6.00 -18.72 -13.21
CA LYS A 213 -6.71 -17.52 -13.67
C LYS A 213 -5.74 -16.51 -14.27
N PHE A 214 -4.57 -16.31 -13.66
CA PHE A 214 -3.54 -15.40 -14.16
C PHE A 214 -2.80 -15.96 -15.40
N ALA A 215 -2.64 -17.28 -15.51
CA ALA A 215 -2.01 -17.93 -16.67
C ALA A 215 -2.92 -18.01 -17.92
N LYS A 216 -4.22 -17.71 -17.81
CA LYS A 216 -5.17 -17.74 -18.95
C LYS A 216 -5.36 -16.39 -19.63
N GLN A 217 -4.66 -15.35 -19.18
CA GLN A 217 -4.80 -13.99 -19.72
C GLN A 217 -3.59 -13.55 -20.58
N GLU A 218 -2.73 -14.49 -20.97
CA GLU A 218 -1.70 -14.31 -22.01
C GLU A 218 -2.20 -14.90 -23.33
N ASP A 219 -3.14 -14.21 -23.98
CA ASP A 219 -3.41 -14.37 -25.41
C ASP A 219 -4.02 -13.06 -25.94
N ILE A 220 -3.25 -11.98 -25.85
CA ILE A 220 -3.46 -10.80 -26.70
C ILE A 220 -2.37 -10.86 -27.76
N LYS A 221 -2.78 -11.07 -29.01
CA LYS A 221 -1.91 -11.16 -30.18
C LYS A 221 -0.98 -9.93 -30.28
N PRO A 222 0.29 -10.08 -30.67
CA PRO A 222 1.13 -8.94 -31.02
C PRO A 222 0.53 -8.20 -32.23
N ALA A 223 0.45 -6.88 -32.17
CA ALA A 223 0.25 -6.06 -33.35
C ALA A 223 1.53 -6.11 -34.21
N GLU A 224 1.36 -6.34 -35.51
CA GLU A 224 2.43 -6.48 -36.50
C GLU A 224 3.32 -5.23 -36.59
N GLY A 225 4.64 -5.43 -36.64
CA GLY A 225 5.60 -4.36 -36.91
C GLY A 225 7.04 -4.68 -36.47
N VAL A 226 7.59 -5.82 -36.90
CA VAL A 226 9.03 -6.11 -36.75
C VAL A 226 9.80 -5.42 -37.88
N ILE A 227 10.79 -4.60 -37.54
CA ILE A 227 12.04 -4.52 -38.30
C ILE A 227 13.18 -4.69 -37.29
N GLU A 228 13.72 -5.91 -37.24
CA GLU A 228 15.03 -6.19 -36.68
C GLU A 228 16.10 -5.82 -37.71
N THR A 229 17.15 -5.12 -37.27
CA THR A 229 18.45 -5.17 -37.95
C THR A 229 19.54 -5.29 -36.88
N ASN A 230 20.27 -6.39 -36.91
CA ASN A 230 21.51 -6.58 -36.18
C ASN A 230 22.68 -6.76 -37.17
N GLU A 231 23.83 -6.30 -36.69
CA GLU A 231 25.23 -6.59 -37.08
C GLU A 231 25.92 -5.77 -38.19
N GLU A 232 26.83 -4.93 -37.68
CA GLU A 232 28.28 -4.88 -37.96
C GLU A 232 28.88 -3.96 -39.06
N GLU A 233 29.90 -3.23 -38.57
CA GLU A 233 31.07 -2.62 -39.21
C GLU A 233 30.92 -1.49 -40.24
N SER A 234 31.39 -0.29 -39.84
CA SER A 234 32.57 0.29 -40.50
C SER A 234 33.23 1.36 -39.64
N ASN A 235 34.53 1.16 -39.38
CA ASN A 235 35.48 2.21 -39.04
C ASN A 235 35.60 3.18 -40.23
N ASN A 236 35.71 4.49 -39.97
CA ASN A 236 36.85 5.36 -40.35
C ASN A 236 36.44 6.84 -40.53
N ALA A 237 37.31 7.73 -40.02
CA ALA A 237 37.47 9.16 -40.34
C ALA A 237 36.31 10.12 -39.96
N SER A 238 36.52 11.35 -39.49
CA SER A 238 37.74 12.15 -39.33
C SER A 238 37.47 13.30 -38.38
N ASN A 239 38.56 13.73 -37.76
CA ASN A 239 38.80 14.97 -37.03
C ASN A 239 38.24 16.25 -37.69
N HIS A 240 37.45 17.02 -36.94
CA HIS A 240 37.54 18.49 -36.97
C HIS A 240 37.13 19.07 -35.62
N GLY A 241 38.11 19.54 -34.87
CA GLY A 241 37.90 20.53 -33.84
C GLY A 241 37.84 21.91 -34.49
N GLU A 242 36.92 22.75 -34.03
CA GLU A 242 37.13 24.18 -34.01
C GLU A 242 36.49 24.78 -32.76
N THR A 243 37.35 25.36 -31.95
CA THR A 243 37.12 26.23 -30.80
C THR A 243 36.50 27.55 -31.22
N THR A 244 35.54 28.09 -30.44
CA THR A 244 35.57 29.48 -29.93
C THR A 244 34.55 29.67 -28.79
N GLU A 245 34.99 30.37 -27.75
CA GLU A 245 34.31 30.67 -26.47
C GLU A 245 33.28 31.84 -26.55
N PRO A 246 32.86 32.52 -25.45
CA PRO A 246 31.50 32.50 -24.92
C PRO A 246 30.76 33.85 -25.04
N VAL A 247 29.47 33.91 -24.72
CA VAL A 247 28.78 35.18 -24.42
C VAL A 247 28.05 35.06 -23.08
N ASN A 248 28.50 35.90 -22.15
CA ASN A 248 27.94 36.14 -20.82
C ASN A 248 26.73 37.10 -20.87
N ASP A 249 25.99 37.04 -19.75
CA ASP A 249 25.08 38.04 -19.17
C ASP A 249 23.69 38.22 -19.79
N VAL A 250 22.64 37.95 -18.98
CA VAL A 250 21.75 38.97 -18.38
C VAL A 250 20.85 38.34 -17.28
N GLU A 251 21.10 38.82 -16.06
CA GLU A 251 20.21 39.14 -14.90
C GLU A 251 19.20 38.14 -14.29
N GLU A 252 19.45 37.83 -13.00
CA GLU A 252 18.47 37.37 -12.00
C GLU A 252 17.52 38.51 -11.56
N PRO A 253 16.22 38.24 -11.33
CA PRO A 253 15.39 39.12 -10.52
C PRO A 253 15.35 38.65 -9.06
N THR A 254 16.01 39.41 -8.19
CA THR A 254 15.77 39.43 -6.74
C THR A 254 14.40 40.04 -6.43
N ALA A 255 13.55 39.33 -5.69
CA ALA A 255 12.36 39.89 -5.06
C ALA A 255 12.44 39.70 -3.54
N THR A 256 12.82 40.77 -2.85
CA THR A 256 12.62 41.00 -1.41
C THR A 256 11.14 41.28 -1.15
N ALA A 257 10.53 40.57 -0.19
CA ALA A 257 9.24 40.93 0.38
C ALA A 257 9.38 41.18 1.88
N GLU A 258 8.95 42.36 2.28
CA GLU A 258 9.09 42.98 3.60
C GLU A 258 8.21 42.30 4.66
N VAL A 259 8.70 42.37 5.90
CA VAL A 259 8.01 41.94 7.11
C VAL A 259 7.12 43.10 7.58
N GLU A 260 5.80 42.92 7.55
CA GLU A 260 4.86 43.84 8.20
C GLU A 260 4.24 43.19 9.43
N GLN A 261 4.69 43.62 10.61
CA GLN A 261 4.11 43.29 11.91
C GLN A 261 2.89 44.19 12.17
N GLY A 262 1.69 43.61 12.08
CA GLY A 262 0.43 44.25 12.47
C GLY A 262 -0.13 43.69 13.78
N LYS A 263 -0.06 44.49 14.84
CA LYS A 263 -0.77 44.35 16.13
C LYS A 263 -2.28 44.09 15.94
N LEU A 264 -2.85 43.13 16.65
CA LEU A 264 -4.27 43.21 17.04
C LEU A 264 -4.46 42.79 18.51
N LEU A 265 -5.22 43.64 19.19
CA LEU A 265 -5.87 43.44 20.50
C LEU A 265 -6.93 42.34 20.42
#